data_AF-A0A1B6ET56-F1
#
_entry.id   AF-A0A1B6ET56-F1
#
_cell.length_a   1.000
_cell.length_b   1.000
_cell.length_c   1.000
_cell.angle_alpha   90.00
_cell.angle_beta   90.00
_cell.angle_gamma   90.00
#
_symmetry.space_group_name_H-M   'P 1'
#
loop_
_entity.id
_entity.type
_entity.pdbx_description
1 polymer ?
#
loop_
_entity_poly.entity_id
_entity_poly.type
_entity_poly.pdbx_seq_one_letter_code
_entity_poly.pdbx_strand_id
1 'polypeptide(L)'
;QSVLHVNVERLEVSPDEVKAKYSSSSSLVELVRATMVDSVYVLRLMYELNVIPLALQITNIAGNVMSRTLMGGRAERNEFLLLHAFTEKDYIIPDKQYGKKPIKDENMDM
;
A
#
# COMPACT_ATOMS: atom_id res chain seq x y z
N GLN A 1 -19.62 3.72 -15.18
CA GLN A 1 -18.43 3.34 -15.97
C GLN A 1 -17.53 2.53 -15.04
N SER A 2 -17.22 1.27 -15.37
CA SER A 2 -16.24 0.51 -14.59
C SER A 2 -14.89 1.16 -14.77
N VAL A 3 -14.26 1.58 -13.68
CA VAL A 3 -12.96 2.30 -13.69
C VAL A 3 -11.82 1.39 -14.13
N LEU A 4 -12.05 0.07 -14.14
CA LEU A 4 -11.10 -0.95 -14.54
C LEU A 4 -11.60 -1.67 -15.80
N HIS A 5 -10.81 -1.66 -16.86
CA HIS A 5 -11.02 -2.36 -18.14
C HIS A 5 -10.30 -3.71 -18.18
N VAL A 6 -10.14 -4.37 -17.03
CA VAL A 6 -9.61 -5.72 -16.93
C VAL A 6 -10.76 -6.71 -17.03
N ASN A 7 -11.21 -6.97 -18.25
CA ASN A 7 -12.25 -7.96 -18.52
C ASN A 7 -11.59 -9.25 -19.04
N VAL A 8 -10.90 -9.97 -18.15
CA VAL A 8 -10.19 -11.20 -18.49
C VAL A 8 -10.55 -12.28 -17.49
N GLU A 9 -10.89 -13.47 -17.99
CA GLU A 9 -11.16 -14.65 -17.19
C GLU A 9 -9.83 -15.13 -16.57
N ARG A 10 -9.74 -15.08 -15.24
CA ARG A 10 -8.56 -15.51 -14.49
C ARG A 10 -8.71 -16.98 -14.13
N LEU A 11 -7.71 -17.79 -14.48
CA LEU A 11 -7.61 -19.17 -14.01
C LEU A 11 -7.19 -19.16 -12.54
N GLU A 12 -8.10 -19.53 -11.64
CA GLU A 12 -7.76 -19.72 -10.24
C GLU A 12 -7.27 -21.15 -10.01
N VAL A 13 -6.14 -21.28 -9.31
CA VAL A 13 -5.63 -22.57 -8.87
C VAL A 13 -5.70 -22.60 -7.35
N SER A 14 -6.46 -23.54 -6.80
CA SER A 14 -6.57 -23.71 -5.35
C SER A 14 -5.28 -24.34 -4.78
N PRO A 15 -4.94 -24.08 -3.50
CA PRO A 15 -3.75 -24.67 -2.88
C PRO A 15 -3.71 -26.21 -2.95
N ASP A 16 -4.87 -26.86 -2.91
CA ASP A 16 -4.99 -28.33 -2.94
C ASP A 16 -4.66 -28.91 -4.33
N GLU A 17 -4.97 -28.17 -5.39
CA GLU A 17 -4.69 -28.57 -6.78
C GLU A 17 -3.21 -28.43 -7.16
N VAL A 18 -2.45 -27.60 -6.43
CA VAL A 18 -1.03 -27.36 -6.71
C VAL A 18 -0.26 -28.68 -6.72
N LYS A 19 -0.48 -29.55 -5.73
CA LYS A 19 0.22 -30.85 -5.64
C LYS A 19 -0.12 -31.74 -6.83
N ALA A 20 -1.37 -31.73 -7.28
CA ALA A 20 -1.80 -32.52 -8.44
C ALA A 20 -1.12 -32.05 -9.73
N LYS A 21 -0.89 -30.74 -9.90
CA LYS A 21 -0.23 -30.16 -11.07
C LYS A 21 1.26 -30.55 -11.20
N TYR A 22 1.93 -31.04 -10.16
CA TYR A 22 3.30 -31.58 -10.25
C TYR A 22 3.39 -32.97 -10.90
N SER A 23 2.25 -33.66 -11.10
CA SER A 23 2.24 -35.04 -11.61
C SER A 23 2.68 -35.14 -13.08
N SER A 24 2.64 -34.04 -13.84
CA SER A 24 3.09 -33.99 -15.23
C SER A 24 3.85 -32.69 -15.52
N SER A 25 4.79 -32.76 -16.46
CA SER A 25 5.53 -31.57 -16.92
C SER A 25 4.58 -30.55 -17.58
N SER A 26 3.57 -30.99 -18.32
CA SER A 26 2.64 -30.06 -18.99
C SER A 26 1.75 -29.32 -18.01
N SER A 27 1.25 -29.99 -16.96
CA SER A 27 0.45 -29.36 -15.91
C SER A 27 1.27 -28.42 -15.03
N LEU A 28 2.55 -28.73 -14.81
CA LEU A 28 3.45 -27.84 -14.08
C LEU A 28 3.77 -26.57 -14.87
N VAL A 29 3.98 -26.68 -16.18
CA VAL A 29 4.17 -25.51 -17.06
C VAL A 29 2.92 -24.63 -17.11
N GLU A 30 1.73 -25.23 -17.10
CA GLU A 30 0.47 -24.48 -17.01
C GLU A 30 0.37 -23.69 -15.70
N LEU A 31 0.76 -24.29 -14.57
CA LEU A 31 0.83 -23.59 -13.28
C LEU A 31 1.78 -22.39 -13.31
N VAL A 32 2.98 -22.55 -13.90
CA VAL A 32 3.95 -21.46 -14.06
C VAL A 32 3.41 -20.35 -14.97
N ARG A 33 2.68 -20.71 -16.03
CA ARG A 33 2.03 -19.73 -16.90
C ARG A 33 0.94 -18.95 -16.16
N ALA A 34 0.13 -19.63 -15.35
CA ALA A 34 -0.91 -18.98 -14.56
C ALA A 34 -0.31 -17.92 -13.61
N THR A 35 0.77 -18.23 -12.89
CA THR A 35 1.42 -17.26 -11.98
C THR A 35 2.10 -16.10 -12.72
N MET A 36 2.65 -16.36 -13.91
CA MET A 36 3.20 -15.32 -14.78
C MET A 36 2.10 -14.36 -15.27
N VAL A 37 0.95 -14.90 -15.70
CA VAL A 37 -0.21 -14.12 -16.14
C VAL A 37 -0.76 -13.27 -14.98
N ASP A 38 -0.88 -13.84 -13.78
CA ASP A 38 -1.28 -13.08 -12.59
C ASP A 38 -0.34 -11.91 -12.30
N SER A 39 0.97 -12.11 -12.42
CA SER A 39 1.96 -11.04 -12.24
C SER A 39 1.79 -9.92 -13.27
N VAL A 40 1.47 -10.26 -14.52
CA VAL A 40 1.15 -9.28 -15.57
C VAL A 40 -0.13 -8.52 -15.27
N TYR A 41 -1.15 -9.18 -14.69
CA TYR A 41 -2.38 -8.50 -14.28
C TYR A 41 -2.13 -7.49 -13.15
N VAL A 42 -1.31 -7.82 -12.15
CA VAL A 42 -0.91 -6.87 -11.10
C VAL A 42 -0.23 -5.64 -11.72
N LEU A 43 0.69 -5.84 -12.67
CA LEU A 43 1.34 -4.73 -13.37
C LEU A 43 0.34 -3.91 -14.19
N ARG A 44 -0.60 -4.56 -14.89
CA ARG A 44 -1.61 -3.86 -15.69
C ARG A 44 -2.53 -3.00 -14.83
N LEU A 45 -2.97 -3.51 -13.68
CA LEU A 45 -3.74 -2.74 -12.70
C LEU A 45 -2.96 -1.53 -12.19
N MET A 46 -1.66 -1.71 -11.88
CA MET A 46 -0.79 -0.62 -11.46
C MET A 46 -0.69 0.49 -12.53
N TYR A 47 -0.56 0.11 -13.80
CA TYR A 47 -0.51 1.06 -14.92
C TYR A 47 -1.85 1.76 -15.17
N GLU A 48 -2.97 1.02 -15.17
CA GLU A 48 -4.29 1.59 -15.41
C GLU A 48 -4.69 2.61 -14.34
N LEU A 49 -4.36 2.32 -13.08
CA LEU A 49 -4.57 3.23 -11.96
C LEU A 49 -3.51 4.33 -11.84
N ASN A 50 -2.47 4.30 -12.67
CA ASN A 50 -1.32 5.21 -12.60
C ASN A 50 -0.75 5.34 -11.17
N VAL A 51 -0.60 4.20 -10.47
CA VAL A 51 -0.22 4.19 -9.04
C VAL A 51 1.12 4.88 -8.80
N ILE A 52 2.15 4.57 -9.60
CA ILE A 52 3.51 5.09 -9.40
C ILE A 52 3.58 6.60 -9.67
N PRO A 53 3.10 7.14 -10.80
CA PRO A 53 3.06 8.59 -11.02
C PRO A 53 2.27 9.34 -9.94
N LEU A 54 1.11 8.81 -9.54
CA LEU A 54 0.27 9.45 -8.54
C LEU A 54 0.94 9.46 -7.16
N ALA A 55 1.53 8.33 -6.75
CA ALA A 55 2.26 8.24 -5.49
C ALA A 55 3.44 9.22 -5.47
N LEU A 56 4.18 9.36 -6.58
CA LEU A 56 5.28 10.31 -6.70
C LEU A 56 4.82 11.76 -6.52
N GLN A 57 3.72 12.15 -7.19
CA GLN A 57 3.15 13.50 -7.06
C GLN A 57 2.72 13.80 -5.63
N ILE A 58 1.99 12.87 -5.00
CA ILE A 58 1.56 13.00 -3.61
C ILE A 58 2.76 13.13 -2.68
N THR A 59 3.79 12.31 -2.86
CA THR A 59 5.00 12.33 -2.05
C THR A 59 5.77 13.63 -2.20
N ASN A 60 5.91 14.16 -3.42
CA ASN A 60 6.60 15.44 -3.64
C ASN A 60 5.84 16.61 -3.02
N ILE A 61 4.50 16.59 -3.02
CA ILE A 61 3.69 17.64 -2.39
C ILE A 61 3.78 17.53 -0.86
N ALA A 62 3.60 16.34 -0.30
CA ALA A 62 3.59 16.13 1.15
C ALA A 62 5.00 16.21 1.78
N GLY A 63 6.05 15.91 1.01
CA GLY A 63 7.44 15.87 1.49
C GLY A 63 7.75 14.69 2.42
N ASN A 64 6.98 13.59 2.34
CA ASN A 64 7.23 12.36 3.10
C ASN A 64 8.03 11.32 2.28
N VAL A 65 8.21 10.11 2.80
CA VAL A 65 8.88 9.01 2.08
C VAL A 65 7.89 8.28 1.16
N MET A 66 8.25 8.03 -0.10
CA MET A 66 7.38 7.40 -1.11
C MET A 66 6.85 6.03 -0.69
N SER A 67 7.65 5.21 -0.01
CA SER A 67 7.21 3.91 0.50
C SER A 67 6.02 4.03 1.46
N ARG A 68 5.99 5.08 2.29
CA ARG A 68 4.89 5.37 3.22
C ARG A 68 3.63 5.83 2.49
N THR A 69 3.79 6.58 1.40
CA THR A 69 2.67 6.94 0.51
C THR A 69 2.05 5.72 -0.15
N LEU A 70 2.87 4.76 -0.61
CA LEU A 70 2.41 3.50 -1.22
C LEU A 70 1.74 2.55 -0.21
N MET A 71 2.20 2.51 1.04
CA MET A 71 1.59 1.69 2.11
C MET A 71 0.22 2.22 2.59
N GLY A 72 -0.07 3.48 2.31
CA GLY A 72 -1.30 4.13 2.77
C GLY A 72 -1.14 4.78 4.14
N GLY A 73 -1.62 6.01 4.25
CA GLY A 73 -1.53 6.82 5.46
C GLY A 73 -1.80 8.29 5.14
N ARG A 74 -3.04 8.75 5.34
CA ARG A 74 -3.39 10.17 5.15
C ARG A 74 -2.77 11.05 6.23
N ALA A 75 -2.84 10.60 7.49
CA ALA A 75 -2.31 11.33 8.63
C ALA A 75 -0.80 11.62 8.49
N GLU A 76 -0.01 10.62 8.12
CA GLU A 76 1.44 10.77 7.96
C GLU A 76 1.82 11.76 6.85
N ARG A 77 1.11 11.74 5.72
CA ARG A 77 1.33 12.73 4.65
C ARG A 77 1.04 14.16 5.13
N ASN A 78 -0.05 14.35 5.86
CA ASN A 78 -0.41 15.65 6.40
C ASN A 78 0.57 16.10 7.50
N GLU A 79 1.06 15.17 8.32
CA GLU A 79 2.10 15.43 9.34
C GLU A 79 3.36 16.00 8.68
N PHE A 80 3.93 15.32 7.68
CA PHE A 80 5.12 15.82 6.96
C PHE A 80 4.88 17.15 6.25
N LEU A 81 3.71 17.31 5.61
CA LEU A 81 3.36 18.56 4.94
C LEU A 81 3.36 19.75 5.91
N LEU A 82 2.77 19.57 7.10
CA LEU A 82 2.73 20.59 8.13
C LEU A 82 4.09 20.82 8.76
N LEU A 83 4.87 19.76 9.01
CA LEU A 83 6.22 19.87 9.53
C LEU A 83 7.09 20.74 8.62
N HIS A 84 7.10 20.48 7.31
CA HIS A 84 7.83 21.31 6.35
C HIS A 84 7.37 22.77 6.40
N ALA A 85 6.05 23.03 6.37
CA ALA A 85 5.49 24.38 6.36
C ALA A 85 5.76 25.19 7.65
N PHE A 86 5.78 24.54 8.82
CA PHE A 86 6.06 25.21 10.09
C PHE A 86 7.56 25.42 10.31
N THR A 87 8.40 24.46 9.91
CA THR A 87 9.86 24.62 9.96
C THR A 87 10.36 25.71 9.02
N GLU A 88 9.79 25.83 7.81
CA GLU A 88 10.13 26.91 6.86
C GLU A 88 9.83 28.32 7.42
N LYS A 89 8.86 28.41 8.33
CA LYS A 89 8.46 29.67 8.97
C LYS A 89 9.06 29.87 10.38
N ASP A 90 10.09 29.12 10.73
CA ASP A 90 10.79 29.18 12.04
C ASP A 90 9.88 28.94 13.26
N TYR A 91 8.82 28.13 13.12
CA TYR A 91 8.00 27.71 14.26
C TYR A 91 8.62 26.51 14.98
N ILE A 92 8.42 26.44 16.30
CA ILE A 92 8.68 25.24 17.08
C ILE A 92 7.61 24.20 16.76
N ILE A 93 8.04 23.02 16.27
CA ILE A 93 7.17 21.89 15.96
C ILE A 93 6.92 21.02 17.21
N PRO A 94 5.77 20.34 17.30
CA PRO A 94 5.48 19.43 18.41
C PRO A 94 6.31 18.15 18.32
N ASP A 95 6.71 17.63 19.48
CA ASP A 95 7.39 16.33 19.57
C ASP A 95 6.44 15.18 19.18
N LYS A 96 7.01 14.19 18.48
CA LYS A 96 6.26 13.01 18.03
C LYS A 96 5.77 12.19 19.23
N GLN A 97 4.46 12.09 19.36
CA GLN A 97 3.81 11.31 20.40
C GLN A 97 3.76 9.84 19.99
N TYR A 98 4.55 9.00 20.65
CA TYR A 98 4.41 7.55 20.57
C TYR A 98 3.39 7.15 21.62
N GLY A 99 2.20 6.72 21.19
CA GLY A 99 1.03 6.54 22.05
C GLY A 99 1.35 5.87 23.40
N LYS A 100 1.38 6.65 24.46
CA LYS A 100 1.14 6.17 25.82
C LYS A 100 -0.33 6.41 26.10
N LYS A 101 -1.09 5.34 26.35
CA LYS A 101 -2.41 5.47 26.98
C LYS A 101 -2.22 6.32 28.24
N PRO A 102 -3.01 7.38 28.48
CA PRO A 102 -2.98 8.03 29.77
C PRO A 102 -3.39 7.01 30.83
N ILE A 103 -2.52 6.77 31.81
CA ILE A 103 -2.93 6.18 33.08
C ILE A 103 -3.93 7.21 33.64
N LYS A 104 -5.21 6.84 33.70
CA LYS A 104 -6.19 7.62 34.48
C LYS A 104 -5.78 7.45 35.95
N ASP A 105 -5.25 8.49 36.56
CA ASP A 105 -5.18 8.57 38.03
C ASP A 105 -6.61 8.81 38.54
N GLU A 106 -7.33 7.72 38.82
CA GLU A 106 -8.69 7.73 39.39
C GLU A 106 -8.71 8.00 40.92
N ASN A 107 -7.72 8.70 41.48
CA ASN A 107 -7.69 9.00 42.93
C ASN A 107 -7.22 10.44 43.20
N MET A 108 -8.10 11.42 43.01
CA MET A 108 -7.90 12.76 43.57
C MET A 108 -9.22 13.45 43.99
N ASP A 109 -10.18 12.66 44.48
CA ASP A 109 -11.32 13.16 45.27
C ASP A 109 -11.40 12.35 46.58
N MET A 110 -10.64 12.80 47.59
CA MET A 110 -10.87 12.54 49.02
C MET A 110 -10.50 13.82 49.78
#